data_AF-A0A7W0ZCU5-F1
#
_entry.id   AF-A0A7W0ZCU5-F1
#
_cell.length_a   1.000
_cell.length_b   1.000
_cell.length_c   1.000
_cell.angle_alpha   90.00
_cell.angle_beta   90.00
_cell.angle_gamma   90.00
#
_symmetry.space_group_name_H-M   'P 1'
#
loop_
_entity.id
_entity.type
_entity.pdbx_description
1 polymer ?
#
loop_
_entity_poly.entity_id
_entity_poly.type
_entity_poly.pdbx_seq_one_letter_code
_entity_poly.pdbx_strand_id
1 'polypeptide(L)'
;MENSLDARHDQEPLGKTLTRGAIAGLAGVSVMTAFQKLVEMPLTGRKNSFAPAKMATKLLPLGSKRQDDPRVNYATHFALGVGWGAARGIAARTGLSGQPAVIAVFAILWSGDVIAMTA
;
A
#
# COMPACT_ATOMS: atom_id res chain seq x y z
N MET A 1 13.16 -3.86 -38.04
CA MET A 1 13.82 -3.34 -36.82
C MET A 1 12.77 -3.32 -35.72
N GLU A 2 12.37 -4.51 -35.26
CA GLU A 2 11.49 -4.66 -34.12
C GLU A 2 12.23 -4.31 -32.83
N ASN A 3 11.51 -3.64 -31.95
CA ASN A 3 11.98 -2.82 -30.86
C ASN A 3 12.66 -3.67 -29.77
N SER A 4 14.00 -3.63 -29.71
CA SER A 4 14.81 -4.29 -28.67
C SER A 4 14.63 -3.71 -27.25
N LEU A 5 13.73 -2.73 -27.10
CA LEU A 5 13.32 -2.15 -25.82
C LEU A 5 12.16 -2.93 -25.17
N ASP A 6 11.35 -3.67 -25.96
CA ASP A 6 10.20 -4.41 -25.43
C ASP A 6 10.65 -5.68 -24.68
N ALA A 7 11.72 -6.32 -25.18
CA ALA A 7 12.37 -7.49 -24.56
C ALA A 7 13.22 -7.18 -23.30
N ARG A 8 13.14 -5.95 -22.76
CA ARG A 8 13.81 -5.58 -21.49
C ARG A 8 12.86 -5.48 -20.30
N HIS A 9 11.55 -5.36 -20.54
CA HIS A 9 10.56 -5.19 -19.47
C HIS A 9 10.11 -6.51 -18.85
N ASP A 10 10.24 -7.60 -19.60
CA ASP A 10 9.93 -8.99 -19.28
C ASP A 10 11.02 -9.70 -18.46
N GLN A 11 12.25 -9.17 -18.42
CA GLN A 11 13.40 -9.83 -17.78
C GLN A 11 13.86 -9.18 -16.46
N GLU A 12 13.18 -8.14 -15.95
CA GLU A 12 13.62 -7.52 -14.70
C GLU A 12 13.42 -8.49 -13.51
N PRO A 13 14.46 -8.77 -12.70
CA PRO A 13 14.34 -9.72 -11.60
C PRO A 13 13.19 -9.37 -10.66
N LEU A 14 12.45 -10.39 -10.20
CA LEU A 14 11.32 -10.21 -9.27
C LEU A 14 11.72 -9.33 -8.07
N GLY A 15 12.90 -9.56 -7.49
CA GLY A 15 13.39 -8.79 -6.35
C GLY A 15 13.56 -7.30 -6.66
N LYS A 16 13.91 -6.94 -7.90
CA LYS A 16 14.12 -5.54 -8.31
C LYS A 16 12.79 -4.81 -8.48
N THR A 17 11.83 -5.42 -9.17
CA THR A 17 10.47 -4.86 -9.34
C THR A 17 9.73 -4.75 -8.01
N LEU A 18 9.86 -5.76 -7.14
CA LEU A 18 9.31 -5.76 -5.79
C LEU A 18 9.89 -4.61 -4.97
N THR A 19 11.22 -4.49 -4.93
CA THR A 19 11.92 -3.43 -4.19
C THR A 19 11.56 -2.05 -4.72
N ARG A 20 11.56 -1.87 -6.04
CA ARG A 20 11.17 -0.60 -6.67
C ARG A 20 9.72 -0.24 -6.35
N GLY A 21 8.82 -1.21 -6.42
CA GLY A 21 7.43 -1.06 -6.03
C GLY A 21 7.29 -0.68 -4.56
N ALA A 22 8.01 -1.37 -3.67
CA ALA A 22 8.01 -1.09 -2.23
C ALA A 22 8.48 0.33 -1.92
N ILE A 23 9.57 0.79 -2.55
CA ILE A 23 10.07 2.18 -2.40
C ILE A 23 9.06 3.19 -2.93
N ALA A 24 8.44 2.92 -4.08
CA ALA A 24 7.39 3.77 -4.62
C ALA A 24 6.17 3.84 -3.69
N GLY A 25 5.77 2.71 -3.10
CA GLY A 25 4.72 2.62 -2.10
C GLY A 25 5.06 3.41 -0.83
N LEU A 26 6.29 3.30 -0.35
CA LEU A 26 6.81 4.08 0.79
C LEU A 26 6.74 5.59 0.52
N ALA A 27 7.17 6.03 -0.66
CA ALA A 27 7.10 7.44 -1.05
C ALA A 27 5.63 7.91 -1.11
N GLY A 28 4.76 7.13 -1.74
CA GLY A 28 3.33 7.44 -1.86
C GLY A 28 2.64 7.58 -0.49
N VAL A 29 2.82 6.60 0.40
CA VAL A 29 2.22 6.66 1.75
C VAL A 29 2.80 7.79 2.58
N SER A 30 4.07 8.15 2.40
CA SER A 30 4.68 9.29 3.09
C SER A 30 4.05 10.61 2.66
N VAL A 31 3.91 10.82 1.34
CA VAL A 31 3.27 12.03 0.78
C VAL A 31 1.80 12.10 1.22
N MET A 32 1.06 10.99 1.12
CA MET A 32 -0.33 10.92 1.54
C MET A 32 -0.50 11.23 3.04
N THR A 33 0.35 10.64 3.88
CA THR A 33 0.34 10.88 5.32
C THR A 33 0.65 12.34 5.64
N ALA A 34 1.66 12.92 5.00
CA ALA A 34 2.01 14.32 5.19
C ALA A 34 0.85 15.24 4.79
N PHE A 35 0.24 15.01 3.62
CA PHE A 35 -0.93 15.78 3.18
C PHE A 35 -2.10 15.66 4.16
N GLN A 36 -2.41 14.44 4.62
CA GLN A 36 -3.48 14.22 5.59
C GLN A 36 -3.23 15.00 6.89
N LYS A 37 -2.00 14.96 7.40
CA LYS A 37 -1.65 15.59 8.68
C LYS A 37 -1.54 17.10 8.62
N LEU A 38 -0.98 17.62 7.54
CA LEU A 38 -0.62 19.03 7.40
C LEU A 38 -1.71 19.85 6.72
N VAL A 39 -2.57 19.22 5.90
CA VAL A 39 -3.57 19.91 5.10
C VAL A 39 -4.98 19.45 5.48
N GLU A 40 -5.30 18.17 5.34
CA GLU A 40 -6.68 17.68 5.53
C GLU A 40 -7.16 17.79 6.99
N MET A 41 -6.41 17.24 7.95
CA MET A 41 -6.81 17.23 9.35
C MET A 41 -6.96 18.63 9.97
N PRO A 42 -6.04 19.59 9.73
CA PRO A 42 -6.22 20.97 10.22
C PRO A 42 -7.43 21.67 9.60
N LEU A 43 -7.67 21.46 8.30
CA LEU A 43 -8.81 22.08 7.60
C LEU A 43 -10.16 21.49 8.01
N THR A 44 -10.21 20.19 8.30
CA THR A 44 -11.47 19.49 8.63
C THR A 44 -11.73 19.35 10.12
N GLY A 45 -10.72 19.61 10.97
CA GLY A 45 -10.78 19.35 12.41
C GLY A 45 -10.85 17.87 12.79
N ARG A 46 -10.60 16.95 11.84
CA ARG A 46 -10.75 15.51 12.03
C ARG A 46 -9.63 14.95 12.93
N LYS A 47 -10.00 14.06 13.86
CA LYS A 47 -9.05 13.31 14.70
C LYS A 47 -8.45 12.10 13.95
N ASN A 48 -7.36 11.55 14.49
CA ASN A 48 -6.73 10.35 13.92
C ASN A 48 -7.67 9.15 13.89
N SER A 49 -7.65 8.42 12.77
CA SER A 49 -8.27 7.10 12.66
C SER A 49 -7.29 6.02 13.13
N PHE A 50 -7.82 5.07 13.91
CA PHE A 50 -7.10 3.89 14.41
C PHE A 50 -7.53 2.59 13.70
N ALA A 51 -8.22 2.69 12.56
CA ALA A 51 -8.63 1.52 11.78
C ALA A 51 -7.45 0.61 11.39
N PRO A 52 -6.29 1.12 10.92
CA PRO A 52 -5.11 0.29 10.68
C PRO A 52 -4.62 -0.48 11.92
N ALA A 53 -4.54 0.18 13.09
CA ALA A 53 -4.14 -0.49 14.32
C ALA A 53 -5.10 -1.62 14.72
N LYS A 54 -6.42 -1.37 14.61
CA LYS A 54 -7.46 -2.38 14.88
C LYS A 54 -7.34 -3.59 13.93
N MET A 55 -7.14 -3.34 12.64
CA MET A 55 -6.88 -4.39 11.65
C MET A 55 -5.66 -5.21 12.03
N ALA A 56 -4.54 -4.56 12.38
CA ALA A 56 -3.33 -5.27 12.77
C ALA A 56 -3.50 -6.11 14.03
N THR A 57 -4.22 -5.61 15.05
CA THR A 57 -4.51 -6.41 16.25
C THR A 57 -5.43 -7.60 16.01
N LYS A 58 -6.23 -7.57 14.94
CA LYS A 58 -7.11 -8.67 14.54
C LYS A 58 -6.36 -9.74 13.75
N LEU A 59 -5.45 -9.32 12.87
CA LEU A 59 -4.70 -10.22 11.99
C LEU A 59 -3.41 -10.75 12.61
N LEU A 60 -2.82 -10.03 13.57
CA LEU A 60 -1.55 -10.37 14.20
C LEU A 60 -1.75 -10.52 15.73
N PRO A 61 -0.94 -11.37 16.39
CA PRO A 61 -1.03 -11.59 17.84
C PRO A 61 -0.42 -10.42 18.65
N LEU A 62 -0.91 -9.20 18.45
CA LEU A 62 -0.41 -7.97 19.07
C LEU A 62 -1.11 -7.63 20.40
N GLY A 63 -2.20 -8.33 20.72
CA GLY A 63 -3.02 -8.10 21.92
C GLY A 63 -3.94 -6.87 21.80
N SER A 64 -5.12 -6.94 22.40
CA SER A 64 -6.18 -5.92 22.27
C SER A 64 -5.78 -4.52 22.75
N LYS A 65 -4.84 -4.42 23.70
CA LYS A 65 -4.34 -3.13 24.22
C LYS A 65 -3.62 -2.27 23.16
N ARG A 66 -3.24 -2.86 22.02
CA ARG A 66 -2.52 -2.18 20.94
C ARG A 66 -3.43 -1.59 19.85
N GLN A 67 -4.74 -1.78 19.96
CA GLN A 67 -5.72 -1.37 18.94
C GLN A 67 -5.84 0.15 18.78
N ASP A 68 -5.47 0.92 19.81
CA ASP A 68 -5.47 2.38 19.82
C ASP A 68 -4.05 2.95 19.95
N ASP A 69 -3.00 2.12 19.76
CA ASP A 69 -1.61 2.55 19.81
C ASP A 69 -1.24 3.32 18.52
N PRO A 70 -0.88 4.62 18.60
CA PRO A 70 -0.49 5.40 17.43
C PRO A 70 0.71 4.82 16.68
N ARG A 71 1.65 4.17 17.37
CA ARG A 71 2.83 3.57 16.74
C ARG A 71 2.44 2.38 15.88
N VAL A 72 1.57 1.51 16.41
CA VAL A 72 1.02 0.38 15.64
C VAL A 72 0.22 0.92 14.46
N ASN A 73 -0.58 1.97 14.66
CA ASN A 73 -1.36 2.57 13.60
C ASN A 73 -0.49 3.07 12.43
N TYR A 74 0.56 3.84 12.72
CA TYR A 74 1.49 4.31 11.68
C TYR A 74 2.26 3.16 11.06
N ALA A 75 2.77 2.22 11.86
CA ALA A 75 3.50 1.07 11.34
C ALA A 75 2.64 0.25 10.35
N THR A 76 1.39 -0.04 10.71
CA THR A 76 0.46 -0.74 9.82
C THR A 76 0.12 0.09 8.59
N HIS A 77 -0.14 1.39 8.74
CA HIS A 77 -0.46 2.25 7.60
C HIS A 77 0.68 2.29 6.57
N PHE A 78 1.92 2.42 7.04
CA PHE A 78 3.11 2.39 6.19
C PHE A 78 3.35 1.00 5.59
N ALA A 79 3.18 -0.07 6.37
CA ALA A 79 3.31 -1.44 5.89
C ALA A 79 2.31 -1.74 4.76
N LEU A 80 1.06 -1.30 4.90
CA LEU A 80 0.05 -1.41 3.85
C LEU A 80 0.46 -0.61 2.60
N GLY A 81 0.88 0.65 2.75
CA GLY A 81 1.34 1.47 1.62
C GLY A 81 2.53 0.87 0.85
N VAL A 82 3.52 0.33 1.58
CA VAL A 82 4.65 -0.40 1.00
C VAL A 82 4.18 -1.67 0.29
N GLY A 83 3.29 -2.44 0.92
CA GLY A 83 2.71 -3.65 0.34
C GLY A 83 1.95 -3.38 -0.97
N TRP A 84 1.16 -2.31 -1.01
CA TRP A 84 0.46 -1.85 -2.22
C TRP A 84 1.42 -1.49 -3.34
N GLY A 85 2.50 -0.76 -3.03
CA GLY A 85 3.54 -0.43 -3.99
C GLY A 85 4.25 -1.68 -4.53
N ALA A 86 4.58 -2.62 -3.65
CA ALA A 86 5.19 -3.90 -4.02
C ALA A 86 4.27 -4.73 -4.94
N ALA A 87 2.99 -4.84 -4.61
CA ALA A 87 1.97 -5.51 -5.43
C ALA A 87 1.85 -4.86 -6.82
N ARG A 88 1.87 -3.52 -6.89
CA ARG A 88 1.87 -2.80 -8.17
C ARG A 88 3.16 -3.04 -8.97
N GLY A 89 4.30 -3.15 -8.30
CA GLY A 89 5.58 -3.51 -8.93
C GLY A 89 5.52 -4.91 -9.58
N ILE A 90 4.89 -5.88 -8.90
CA ILE A 90 4.65 -7.22 -9.46
C ILE A 90 3.67 -7.15 -10.64
N ALA A 91 2.56 -6.43 -10.51
CA ALA A 91 1.57 -6.28 -11.58
C ALA A 91 2.17 -5.66 -12.86
N ALA A 92 3.22 -4.82 -12.72
CA ALA A 92 3.93 -4.28 -13.89
C ALA A 92 4.59 -5.36 -14.76
N ARG A 93 4.90 -6.54 -14.19
CA ARG A 93 5.54 -7.65 -14.90
C ARG A 93 4.57 -8.50 -15.71
N THR A 94 3.27 -8.45 -15.40
CA THR A 94 2.27 -9.25 -16.10
C THR A 94 1.80 -8.60 -17.41
N GLY A 95 2.49 -7.55 -17.88
CA GLY A 95 2.07 -6.73 -19.02
C GLY A 95 0.96 -5.71 -18.67
N LEU A 96 0.45 -5.74 -17.43
CA LEU A 96 -0.53 -4.76 -16.96
C LEU A 96 0.17 -3.44 -16.64
N SER A 97 -0.13 -2.42 -17.44
CA SER A 97 0.35 -1.05 -17.25
C SER A 97 -0.81 -0.04 -17.19
N GLY A 98 -0.50 1.21 -16.86
CA GLY A 98 -1.49 2.29 -16.82
C GLY A 98 -2.67 2.05 -15.86
N GLN A 99 -3.85 2.56 -16.24
CA GLN A 99 -5.07 2.53 -15.43
C GLN A 99 -5.55 1.10 -15.10
N PRO A 100 -5.56 0.12 -16.03
CA PRO A 100 -5.98 -1.25 -15.72
C PRO A 100 -5.19 -1.89 -14.57
N ALA A 101 -3.87 -1.67 -14.54
CA ALA A 101 -3.03 -2.19 -13.46
C ALA A 101 -3.38 -1.58 -12.10
N VAL A 102 -3.68 -0.28 -12.07
CA VAL A 102 -4.09 0.42 -10.84
C VAL A 102 -5.43 -0.12 -10.35
N ILE A 103 -6.41 -0.26 -11.26
CA ILE A 103 -7.74 -0.79 -10.92
C ILE A 103 -7.64 -2.21 -10.39
N ALA A 104 -6.87 -3.08 -11.05
CA ALA A 104 -6.71 -4.47 -10.62
C ALA A 104 -6.08 -4.58 -9.22
N VAL A 105 -4.96 -3.89 -9.00
CA VAL A 105 -4.28 -3.88 -7.68
C VAL A 105 -5.20 -3.29 -6.61
N PHE A 106 -5.89 -2.19 -6.92
CA PHE A 106 -6.85 -1.56 -6.01
C PHE A 106 -7.97 -2.52 -5.63
N ALA A 107 -8.63 -3.13 -6.63
CA ALA A 107 -9.75 -4.04 -6.40
C ALA A 107 -9.34 -5.24 -5.54
N ILE A 108 -8.17 -5.82 -5.80
CA ILE A 108 -7.66 -6.98 -5.05
C ILE A 108 -7.38 -6.60 -3.59
N LEU A 109 -6.59 -5.55 -3.37
CA LEU A 109 -6.12 -5.21 -2.03
C LEU A 109 -7.24 -4.60 -1.17
N TRP A 110 -8.05 -3.72 -1.75
CA TRP A 110 -9.19 -3.14 -1.05
C TRP A 110 -10.22 -4.21 -0.65
N SER A 111 -10.51 -5.18 -1.53
CA SER A 111 -11.41 -6.29 -1.18
C SER A 111 -10.85 -7.13 -0.02
N GLY A 112 -9.53 -7.39 -0.02
CA GLY A 112 -8.86 -8.07 1.08
C GLY A 112 -8.99 -7.31 2.42
N ASP A 113 -8.79 -5.99 2.40
CA ASP A 113 -8.94 -5.14 3.57
C ASP A 113 -10.39 -5.15 4.09
N VAL A 114 -11.39 -5.05 3.19
CA VAL A 114 -12.81 -5.11 3.54
C VAL A 114 -13.15 -6.44 4.21
N ILE A 115 -12.71 -7.56 3.65
CA ILE A 115 -12.94 -8.89 4.22
C ILE A 115 -12.29 -8.99 5.61
N ALA A 116 -11.02 -8.60 5.73
CA ALA A 116 -10.30 -8.64 7.00
C ALA A 116 -10.97 -7.80 8.11
N MET A 117 -11.55 -6.67 7.74
CA MET A 117 -12.22 -5.79 8.70
C MET A 117 -13.64 -6.27 9.06
N THR A 118 -14.35 -6.94 8.16
CA THR A 118 -15.76 -7.33 8.34
C THR A 118 -16.00 -8.75 8.82
N ALA A 119 -15.08 -9.69 8.58
CA ALA A 119 -15.18 -11.10 9.00
C ALA A 119 -14.72 -11.31 10.46
#